data_AF-A0A928Q6L2-F1
#
_entry.id   AF-A0A928Q6L2-F1
#
_cell.length_a   1.000
_cell.length_b   1.000
_cell.length_c   1.000
_cell.angle_alpha   90.00
_cell.angle_beta   90.00
_cell.angle_gamma   90.00
#
_symmetry.space_group_name_H-M   'P 1'
#
loop_
_entity.id
_entity.type
_entity.pdbx_description
1 polymer ?
#
loop_
_entity_poly.entity_id
_entity_poly.type
_entity_poly.pdbx_seq_one_letter_code
_entity_poly.pdbx_strand_id
1 'polypeptide(L)'
;MSFLKKCVSAVLAGITCLCFSAGVFAENPIEPPVIKCTRRIVTITAQEGATIYYTTDGTTPDENSEEYTKAFAIADDTVVKAIAVTVDGTSNIAERTLPSPLGDDDPDGWAEIDELLEDVSNHSTITVEAEKNTVIPERILDKIKGRDITLVIKVADGMKWTVNGKNVEYARDTDLYITTGEYIPKSVIDAVDGAKTTQLHLTNDGDFGFKATLSLSVDRENNGKYANLYSYNSTTKELEFRAASLVESGRTTFNFDHAADYALVIDEKSHADLSDLAAGEGVSVNEIML
;
A
#
# COMPACT_ATOMS: atom_id res chain seq x y z
N MET A 1 -0.46 -31.96 -54.06
CA MET A 1 0.73 -31.75 -54.89
C MET A 1 1.96 -32.08 -54.04
N SER A 2 2.33 -33.35 -53.90
CA SER A 2 3.44 -34.00 -54.63
C SER A 2 4.68 -33.12 -54.73
N PHE A 3 5.74 -33.42 -53.96
CA PHE A 3 7.08 -33.72 -54.50
C PHE A 3 7.95 -34.43 -53.44
N LEU A 4 7.69 -35.73 -53.26
CA LEU A 4 8.74 -36.67 -52.85
C LEU A 4 9.56 -36.96 -54.13
N LYS A 5 10.78 -36.44 -54.27
CA LYS A 5 11.67 -36.82 -55.38
C LYS A 5 13.15 -36.81 -54.98
N LYS A 6 13.69 -38.04 -54.91
CA LYS A 6 15.05 -38.49 -55.29
C LYS A 6 16.24 -38.07 -54.42
N CYS A 7 16.63 -38.95 -53.50
CA CYS A 7 18.05 -39.17 -53.17
C CYS A 7 18.57 -40.28 -54.10
N VAL A 8 19.38 -39.92 -55.10
CA VAL A 8 20.17 -40.87 -55.89
C VAL A 8 21.64 -40.53 -55.67
N SER A 9 22.36 -41.58 -55.30
CA SER A 9 23.80 -41.73 -55.09
C SER A 9 24.73 -40.78 -55.88
N ALA A 10 25.69 -40.18 -55.18
CA ALA A 10 27.00 -39.82 -55.73
C ALA A 10 28.04 -39.77 -54.58
N VAL A 11 28.90 -40.79 -54.54
CA VAL A 11 30.15 -40.79 -53.77
C VAL A 11 31.25 -40.35 -54.73
N LEU A 12 31.84 -39.16 -54.55
CA LEU A 12 33.29 -38.88 -54.45
C LEU A 12 33.59 -37.37 -54.53
N ALA A 13 34.67 -36.98 -53.83
CA ALA A 13 35.39 -35.71 -53.85
C ALA A 13 34.85 -34.54 -53.00
N GLY A 14 35.18 -34.58 -51.70
CA GLY A 14 35.88 -33.45 -51.07
C GLY A 14 35.13 -32.13 -50.86
N ILE A 15 33.82 -32.15 -50.68
CA ILE A 15 33.07 -30.98 -50.20
C ILE A 15 32.48 -31.33 -48.84
N THR A 16 32.89 -30.57 -47.83
CA THR A 16 32.33 -30.58 -46.48
C THR A 16 30.81 -30.50 -46.59
N CYS A 17 30.13 -31.59 -46.25
CA CYS A 17 28.69 -31.58 -46.06
C CYS A 17 28.42 -30.72 -44.83
N LEU A 18 28.11 -29.44 -45.04
CA LEU A 18 27.40 -28.65 -44.05
C LEU A 18 26.05 -29.34 -43.86
N CYS A 19 25.98 -30.23 -42.88
CA CYS A 19 24.71 -30.56 -42.26
C CYS A 19 24.17 -29.23 -41.72
N PHE A 20 23.30 -28.57 -42.47
CA PHE A 20 22.34 -27.67 -41.86
C PHE A 20 21.52 -28.57 -40.93
N SER A 21 21.91 -28.60 -39.65
CA SER A 21 20.96 -28.91 -38.60
C SER A 21 19.79 -27.98 -38.88
N ALA A 22 18.63 -28.55 -39.20
CA ALA A 22 17.38 -27.81 -39.08
C ALA A 22 17.36 -27.33 -37.62
N GLY A 23 17.71 -26.06 -37.41
CA GLY A 23 17.46 -25.42 -36.15
C GLY A 23 15.97 -25.57 -35.91
N VAL A 24 15.61 -26.25 -34.83
CA VAL A 24 14.26 -26.16 -34.29
C VAL A 24 14.04 -24.68 -34.07
N PHE A 25 13.24 -24.04 -34.92
CA PHE A 25 12.67 -22.74 -34.57
C PHE A 25 11.76 -23.04 -33.40
N ALA A 26 12.26 -22.86 -32.18
CA ALA A 26 11.37 -22.76 -31.04
C ALA A 26 10.55 -21.51 -31.31
N GLU A 27 9.29 -21.68 -31.73
CA GLU A 27 8.31 -20.61 -31.71
C GLU A 27 8.36 -20.03 -30.30
N ASN A 28 8.61 -18.72 -30.19
CA ASN A 28 8.66 -18.07 -28.88
C ASN A 28 7.25 -18.21 -28.29
N PRO A 29 7.06 -18.91 -27.16
CA PRO A 29 5.73 -19.17 -26.64
C PRO A 29 5.03 -17.85 -26.30
N ILE A 30 3.77 -17.73 -26.70
CA ILE A 30 2.96 -16.54 -26.41
C ILE A 30 2.68 -16.51 -24.91
N GLU A 31 3.09 -15.44 -24.25
CA GLU A 31 2.91 -15.28 -22.80
C GLU A 31 1.42 -15.15 -22.45
N PRO A 32 0.93 -15.86 -21.41
CA PRO A 32 -0.44 -15.69 -20.93
C PRO A 32 -0.68 -14.25 -20.47
N PRO A 33 -1.91 -13.72 -20.61
CA PRO A 33 -2.26 -12.42 -20.06
C PRO A 33 -2.03 -12.35 -18.54
N VAL A 34 -1.71 -11.16 -18.04
CA VAL A 34 -1.66 -10.88 -16.61
C VAL A 34 -2.97 -10.22 -16.19
N ILE A 35 -3.72 -10.87 -15.31
CA ILE A 35 -4.97 -10.34 -14.75
C ILE A 35 -4.67 -9.69 -13.39
N LYS A 36 -4.88 -8.39 -13.28
CA LYS A 36 -4.76 -7.61 -12.04
C LYS A 36 -6.11 -7.08 -11.60
N CYS A 37 -6.37 -7.06 -10.30
CA CYS A 37 -7.50 -6.36 -9.72
C CYS A 37 -6.98 -5.36 -8.69
N THR A 38 -7.45 -4.12 -8.75
CA THR A 38 -7.14 -3.09 -7.77
C THR A 38 -8.40 -2.32 -7.46
N ARG A 39 -8.87 -2.37 -6.21
CA ARG A 39 -10.13 -1.71 -5.81
C ARG A 39 -11.29 -2.08 -6.72
N ARG A 40 -11.46 -3.38 -6.98
CA ARG A 40 -12.50 -3.96 -7.86
C ARG A 40 -12.40 -3.58 -9.34
N ILE A 41 -11.35 -2.90 -9.76
CA ILE A 41 -11.12 -2.60 -11.18
C ILE A 41 -10.17 -3.66 -11.73
N VAL A 42 -10.68 -4.48 -12.64
CA VAL A 42 -9.91 -5.49 -13.34
C VAL A 42 -9.18 -4.83 -14.51
N THR A 43 -7.87 -5.08 -14.55
CA THR A 43 -7.00 -4.72 -15.66
C THR A 43 -6.32 -5.96 -16.18
N ILE A 44 -6.29 -6.12 -17.50
CA ILE A 44 -5.64 -7.25 -18.16
C ILE A 44 -4.56 -6.70 -19.10
N THR A 45 -3.36 -7.25 -19.02
CA THR A 45 -2.24 -6.87 -19.90
C THR A 45 -1.65 -8.09 -20.58
N ALA A 46 -1.18 -7.94 -21.81
CA ALA A 46 -0.52 -9.00 -22.55
C ALA A 46 0.70 -8.44 -23.31
N GLN A 47 1.48 -9.32 -23.93
CA GLN A 47 2.59 -8.95 -24.81
C GLN A 47 2.16 -8.01 -25.95
N GLU A 48 3.10 -7.20 -26.44
CA GLU A 48 2.83 -6.23 -27.52
C GLU A 48 2.29 -6.93 -28.78
N GLY A 49 1.26 -6.33 -29.39
CA GLY A 49 0.63 -6.86 -30.60
C GLY A 49 -0.39 -7.99 -30.38
N ALA A 50 -0.67 -8.36 -29.13
CA ALA A 50 -1.73 -9.32 -28.80
C ALA A 50 -3.10 -8.66 -28.59
N THR A 51 -4.15 -9.31 -29.07
CA THR A 51 -5.54 -9.03 -28.69
C THR A 51 -5.93 -9.93 -27.52
N ILE A 52 -6.59 -9.38 -26.51
CA ILE A 52 -6.98 -10.10 -25.30
C ILE A 52 -8.47 -10.44 -25.36
N TYR A 53 -8.81 -11.72 -25.14
CA TYR A 53 -10.18 -12.18 -24.98
C TYR A 53 -10.38 -12.78 -23.60
N TYR A 54 -11.50 -12.48 -22.95
CA TYR A 54 -11.76 -12.89 -21.57
C TYR A 54 -13.21 -13.31 -21.31
N THR A 55 -13.39 -14.00 -20.19
CA THR A 55 -14.67 -14.39 -19.61
C THR A 55 -14.65 -14.07 -18.11
N THR A 56 -15.83 -13.82 -17.53
CA THR A 56 -16.02 -13.47 -16.11
C THR A 56 -16.84 -14.52 -15.34
N ASP A 57 -17.41 -15.48 -16.05
CA ASP A 57 -18.23 -16.57 -15.50
C ASP A 57 -17.43 -17.87 -15.31
N GLY A 58 -16.10 -17.82 -15.48
CA GLY A 58 -15.21 -18.97 -15.40
C GLY A 58 -15.24 -19.92 -16.60
N THR A 59 -15.98 -19.61 -17.66
CA THR A 59 -15.93 -20.39 -18.91
C THR A 59 -14.58 -20.20 -19.61
N THR A 60 -14.17 -21.17 -20.45
CA THR A 60 -12.92 -21.08 -21.19
C THR A 60 -13.02 -20.00 -22.29
N PRO A 61 -12.16 -18.97 -22.30
CA PRO A 61 -12.20 -17.92 -23.31
C PRO A 61 -11.68 -18.42 -24.67
N ASP A 62 -12.21 -17.86 -25.74
CA ASP A 62 -11.82 -18.05 -27.14
C ASP A 62 -11.92 -16.71 -27.91
N GLU A 63 -11.62 -16.69 -29.22
CA GLU A 63 -11.70 -15.49 -30.06
C GLU A 63 -13.14 -14.92 -30.23
N ASN A 64 -14.18 -15.63 -29.78
CA ASN A 64 -15.56 -15.15 -29.78
C ASN A 64 -15.98 -14.56 -28.42
N SER A 65 -15.11 -14.66 -27.41
CA SER A 65 -15.35 -14.13 -26.07
C SER A 65 -15.21 -12.60 -26.06
N GLU A 66 -15.41 -11.96 -24.91
CA GLU A 66 -15.37 -10.50 -24.83
C GLU A 66 -13.94 -9.99 -25.02
N GLU A 67 -13.74 -9.04 -25.95
CA GLU A 67 -12.44 -8.41 -26.17
C GLU A 67 -12.16 -7.40 -25.05
N TYR A 68 -11.01 -7.55 -24.38
CA TYR A 68 -10.57 -6.60 -23.37
C TYR A 68 -10.05 -5.32 -24.04
N THR A 69 -10.87 -4.28 -24.01
CA THR A 69 -10.55 -2.95 -24.58
C THR A 69 -10.36 -1.87 -23.52
N LYS A 70 -10.88 -2.10 -22.31
CA LYS A 70 -10.79 -1.18 -21.17
C LYS A 70 -10.95 -1.94 -19.86
N ALA A 71 -10.45 -1.33 -18.79
CA ALA A 71 -10.68 -1.83 -17.44
C ALA A 71 -12.18 -1.88 -17.10
N PHE A 72 -12.58 -2.88 -16.31
CA PHE A 72 -13.98 -3.08 -15.91
C PHE A 72 -14.09 -3.31 -14.39
N ALA A 73 -15.25 -2.97 -13.81
CA ALA A 73 -15.51 -3.17 -12.40
C ALA A 73 -16.23 -4.51 -12.16
N ILE A 74 -15.88 -5.22 -11.10
CA ILE A 74 -16.59 -6.42 -10.65
C ILE A 74 -17.55 -6.09 -9.50
N ALA A 75 -18.67 -6.81 -9.42
CA ALA A 75 -19.74 -6.64 -8.43
C ALA A 75 -19.77 -7.75 -7.37
N ASP A 76 -19.33 -8.97 -7.71
CA ASP A 76 -19.37 -10.20 -6.90
C ASP A 76 -18.16 -11.10 -7.21
N ASP A 77 -18.08 -12.27 -6.58
CA ASP A 77 -17.05 -13.30 -6.82
C ASP A 77 -17.01 -13.60 -8.32
N THR A 78 -15.91 -13.23 -8.95
CA THR A 78 -15.77 -13.29 -10.40
C THR A 78 -14.54 -14.11 -10.75
N VAL A 79 -14.73 -15.19 -11.52
CA VAL A 79 -13.61 -15.94 -12.08
C VAL A 79 -13.29 -15.33 -13.44
N VAL A 80 -12.19 -14.58 -13.51
CA VAL A 80 -11.72 -13.99 -14.76
C VAL A 80 -10.74 -14.96 -15.41
N LYS A 81 -11.03 -15.37 -16.65
CA LYS A 81 -10.09 -16.12 -17.49
C LYS A 81 -9.77 -15.31 -18.74
N ALA A 82 -8.53 -15.31 -19.18
CA ALA A 82 -8.09 -14.55 -20.34
C ALA A 82 -7.07 -15.31 -21.20
N ILE A 83 -7.12 -15.07 -22.50
CA ILE A 83 -6.12 -15.51 -23.49
C ILE A 83 -5.61 -14.31 -24.29
N ALA A 84 -4.37 -14.40 -24.76
CA ALA A 84 -3.78 -13.49 -25.72
C ALA A 84 -3.73 -14.17 -27.10
N VAL A 85 -4.21 -13.49 -28.13
CA VAL A 85 -4.23 -13.96 -29.52
C VAL A 85 -3.34 -13.05 -30.37
N THR A 86 -2.45 -13.67 -31.13
CA THR A 86 -1.52 -13.00 -32.06
C THR A 86 -1.59 -13.66 -33.42
N VAL A 87 -0.85 -13.13 -34.40
CA VAL A 87 -0.71 -13.78 -35.72
C VAL A 87 -0.05 -15.16 -35.65
N ASP A 88 0.71 -15.42 -34.59
CA ASP A 88 1.48 -16.66 -34.40
C ASP A 88 0.71 -17.71 -33.59
N GLY A 89 -0.46 -17.37 -33.02
CA GLY A 89 -1.33 -18.30 -32.30
C GLY A 89 -1.97 -17.71 -31.03
N THR A 90 -2.34 -18.60 -30.11
CA THR A 90 -3.04 -18.29 -28.85
C THR A 90 -2.19 -18.70 -27.64
N SER A 91 -2.17 -17.88 -26.58
CA SER A 91 -1.49 -18.18 -25.32
C SER A 91 -2.17 -19.30 -24.52
N ASN A 92 -1.50 -19.76 -23.45
CA ASN A 92 -2.23 -20.48 -22.39
C ASN A 92 -3.25 -19.54 -21.70
N ILE A 93 -4.22 -20.14 -21.02
CA ILE A 93 -5.24 -19.43 -20.26
C ILE A 93 -4.61 -18.88 -18.97
N ALA A 94 -4.75 -17.58 -18.76
CA ALA A 94 -4.59 -16.96 -17.46
C ALA A 94 -5.92 -17.06 -16.71
N GLU A 95 -5.89 -17.43 -15.43
CA GLU A 95 -7.07 -17.59 -14.60
C GLU A 95 -6.84 -16.92 -13.25
N ARG A 96 -7.83 -16.13 -12.81
CA ARG A 96 -7.83 -15.49 -11.50
C ARG A 96 -9.23 -15.46 -10.92
N THR A 97 -9.39 -16.03 -9.74
CA THR A 97 -10.61 -15.87 -8.93
C THR A 97 -10.49 -14.56 -8.16
N LEU A 98 -11.39 -13.64 -8.45
CA LEU A 98 -11.49 -12.35 -7.77
C LEU A 98 -12.60 -12.42 -6.74
N PRO A 99 -12.35 -12.05 -5.48
CA PRO A 99 -13.35 -12.15 -4.44
C PRO A 99 -14.53 -11.21 -4.68
N SER A 100 -15.70 -11.65 -4.19
CA SER A 100 -16.92 -10.87 -3.94
C SER A 100 -16.58 -9.60 -3.16
N PRO A 101 -17.50 -8.60 -3.10
CA PRO A 101 -17.36 -7.49 -2.18
C PRO A 101 -16.97 -8.05 -0.83
N LEU A 102 -15.77 -7.64 -0.42
CA LEU A 102 -15.18 -7.73 0.90
C LEU A 102 -16.28 -8.11 1.87
N GLY A 103 -16.39 -9.40 2.16
CA GLY A 103 -17.37 -9.89 3.10
C GLY A 103 -17.13 -9.23 4.45
N ASP A 104 -18.06 -9.39 5.39
CA ASP A 104 -17.91 -8.91 6.77
C ASP A 104 -16.59 -9.39 7.44
N ASP A 105 -15.91 -10.38 6.85
CA ASP A 105 -14.65 -10.99 7.28
C ASP A 105 -13.35 -10.26 6.81
N ASP A 106 -13.38 -9.33 5.83
CA ASP A 106 -12.22 -8.50 5.42
C ASP A 106 -12.65 -7.07 5.00
N PRO A 107 -13.27 -6.30 5.90
CA PRO A 107 -13.94 -5.04 5.57
C PRO A 107 -13.04 -3.97 4.94
N ASP A 108 -11.72 -4.05 5.16
CA ASP A 108 -10.75 -3.03 4.69
C ASP A 108 -9.91 -3.49 3.49
N GLY A 109 -10.14 -4.72 2.98
CA GLY A 109 -9.51 -5.21 1.75
C GLY A 109 -8.05 -5.61 1.90
N TRP A 110 -7.68 -6.16 3.07
CA TRP A 110 -6.31 -6.62 3.32
C TRP A 110 -5.88 -7.78 2.42
N ALA A 111 -6.81 -8.58 1.89
CA ALA A 111 -6.50 -9.62 0.91
C ALA A 111 -5.95 -9.03 -0.42
N GLU A 112 -6.54 -7.94 -0.92
CA GLU A 112 -6.03 -7.27 -2.14
C GLU A 112 -4.64 -6.67 -1.90
N ILE A 113 -4.42 -6.08 -0.73
CA ILE A 113 -3.14 -5.48 -0.35
C ILE A 113 -2.06 -6.57 -0.25
N ASP A 114 -2.40 -7.73 0.30
CA ASP A 114 -1.49 -8.87 0.42
C ASP A 114 -0.94 -9.34 -0.91
N GLU A 115 -1.82 -9.45 -1.91
CA GLU A 115 -1.47 -9.85 -3.26
C GLU A 115 -0.66 -8.75 -3.95
N LEU A 116 -1.06 -7.48 -3.79
CA LEU A 116 -0.32 -6.34 -4.33
C LEU A 116 1.12 -6.30 -3.80
N LEU A 117 1.33 -6.68 -2.54
CA LEU A 117 2.65 -6.68 -1.88
C LEU A 117 3.62 -7.73 -2.43
N GLU A 118 3.15 -8.76 -3.15
CA GLU A 118 4.00 -9.78 -3.80
C GLU A 118 4.88 -9.16 -4.89
N ASP A 119 4.29 -8.31 -5.73
CA ASP A 119 4.96 -7.77 -6.92
C ASP A 119 5.44 -6.32 -6.75
N VAL A 120 5.07 -5.66 -5.65
CA VAL A 120 5.36 -4.23 -5.49
C VAL A 120 6.86 -3.97 -5.24
N SER A 121 7.41 -3.01 -5.96
CA SER A 121 8.79 -2.56 -5.78
C SER A 121 8.97 -1.73 -4.51
N ASN A 122 10.22 -1.57 -4.07
CA ASN A 122 10.58 -0.54 -3.09
C ASN A 122 10.25 0.88 -3.61
N HIS A 123 10.14 1.82 -2.68
CA HIS A 123 9.67 3.20 -2.81
C HIS A 123 8.18 3.37 -3.16
N SER A 124 7.42 2.28 -3.19
CA SER A 124 5.98 2.33 -3.49
C SER A 124 5.16 2.78 -2.28
N THR A 125 4.06 3.49 -2.58
CA THR A 125 3.05 3.87 -1.59
C THR A 125 1.74 3.17 -1.90
N ILE A 126 1.20 2.45 -0.91
CA ILE A 126 -0.09 1.76 -0.99
C ILE A 126 -1.05 2.49 -0.07
N THR A 127 -2.26 2.79 -0.54
CA THR A 127 -3.27 3.48 0.26
C THR A 127 -4.44 2.56 0.60
N VAL A 128 -4.73 2.44 1.89
CA VAL A 128 -5.84 1.69 2.48
C VAL A 128 -6.90 2.69 2.95
N GLU A 129 -8.17 2.41 2.65
CA GLU A 129 -9.31 3.18 3.15
C GLU A 129 -9.93 2.36 4.29
N ALA A 130 -9.63 2.72 5.53
CA ALA A 130 -9.99 1.99 6.75
C ALA A 130 -10.99 2.85 7.56
N GLU A 131 -12.25 2.86 7.14
CA GLU A 131 -13.27 3.74 7.75
C GLU A 131 -13.79 3.20 9.09
N LYS A 132 -13.72 1.89 9.33
CA LYS A 132 -14.32 1.25 10.53
C LYS A 132 -13.39 0.32 11.28
N ASN A 133 -12.45 -0.33 10.61
CA ASN A 133 -11.52 -1.25 11.22
C ASN A 133 -10.09 -0.85 10.84
N THR A 134 -9.27 -0.65 11.85
CA THR A 134 -7.91 -0.10 11.73
C THR A 134 -6.85 -1.11 12.16
N VAL A 135 -7.24 -2.38 12.28
CA VAL A 135 -6.34 -3.49 12.54
C VAL A 135 -5.53 -3.77 11.28
N ILE A 136 -4.23 -3.49 11.33
CA ILE A 136 -3.27 -3.94 10.32
C ILE A 136 -2.89 -5.39 10.66
N PRO A 137 -3.14 -6.36 9.76
CA PRO A 137 -2.77 -7.75 10.02
C PRO A 137 -1.24 -7.94 10.09
N GLU A 138 -0.79 -8.85 10.97
CA GLU A 138 0.61 -9.25 11.12
C GLU A 138 1.23 -9.63 9.77
N ARG A 139 0.52 -10.41 8.96
CA ARG A 139 0.97 -10.85 7.62
C ARG A 139 1.33 -9.68 6.69
N ILE A 140 0.60 -8.57 6.79
CA ILE A 140 0.85 -7.38 5.98
C ILE A 140 2.10 -6.66 6.47
N LEU A 141 2.24 -6.50 7.80
CA LEU A 141 3.42 -5.89 8.42
C LEU A 141 4.68 -6.71 8.16
N ASP A 142 4.61 -8.03 8.23
CA ASP A 142 5.73 -8.93 7.94
C ASP A 142 6.16 -8.82 6.47
N LYS A 143 5.20 -8.76 5.53
CA LYS A 143 5.49 -8.59 4.09
C LYS A 143 6.18 -7.27 3.75
N ILE A 144 5.91 -6.17 4.48
CA ILE A 144 6.58 -4.88 4.26
C ILE A 144 7.85 -4.70 5.09
N LYS A 145 8.06 -5.50 6.15
CA LYS A 145 9.17 -5.34 7.08
C LYS A 145 10.53 -5.31 6.37
N GLY A 146 11.30 -4.27 6.62
CA GLY A 146 12.61 -4.04 6.01
C GLY A 146 12.58 -3.58 4.54
N ARG A 147 11.40 -3.53 3.91
CA ARG A 147 11.21 -3.00 2.54
C ARG A 147 10.88 -1.51 2.60
N ASP A 148 11.27 -0.78 1.56
CA ASP A 148 10.92 0.63 1.44
C ASP A 148 9.50 0.81 0.87
N ILE A 149 8.50 0.22 1.53
CA ILE A 149 7.11 0.32 1.10
C ILE A 149 6.37 1.11 2.16
N THR A 150 5.56 2.07 1.72
CA THR A 150 4.79 2.92 2.62
C THR A 150 3.32 2.57 2.53
N LEU A 151 2.72 2.16 3.64
CA LEU A 151 1.27 2.04 3.79
C LEU A 151 0.72 3.38 4.28
N VAL A 152 -0.29 3.90 3.59
CA VAL A 152 -1.06 5.08 3.99
C VAL A 152 -2.47 4.62 4.30
N ILE A 153 -2.86 4.64 5.57
CA ILE A 153 -4.16 4.18 6.04
C ILE A 153 -4.99 5.43 6.34
N LYS A 154 -6.00 5.68 5.51
CA LYS A 154 -6.94 6.77 5.72
C LYS A 154 -8.03 6.29 6.67
N VAL A 155 -8.28 7.06 7.71
CA VAL A 155 -9.29 6.76 8.72
C VAL A 155 -10.30 7.91 8.80
N ALA A 156 -11.23 7.82 9.75
CA ALA A 156 -12.26 8.84 9.97
C ALA A 156 -11.68 10.26 10.17
N ASP A 157 -12.53 11.26 9.96
CA ASP A 157 -12.20 12.69 10.15
C ASP A 157 -11.01 13.20 9.32
N GLY A 158 -10.69 12.53 8.21
CA GLY A 158 -9.60 12.92 7.31
C GLY A 158 -8.21 12.74 7.91
N MET A 159 -8.10 11.94 8.98
CA MET A 159 -6.83 11.51 9.56
C MET A 159 -6.19 10.43 8.70
N LYS A 160 -4.86 10.33 8.80
CA LYS A 160 -4.08 9.36 8.03
C LYS A 160 -2.94 8.82 8.87
N TRP A 161 -2.83 7.50 8.94
CA TRP A 161 -1.64 6.82 9.42
C TRP A 161 -0.71 6.53 8.25
N THR A 162 0.60 6.67 8.47
CA THR A 162 1.64 6.29 7.53
C THR A 162 2.60 5.33 8.22
N VAL A 163 2.82 4.16 7.63
CA VAL A 163 3.76 3.15 8.12
C VAL A 163 4.72 2.81 7.00
N ASN A 164 6.01 3.09 7.17
CA ASN A 164 7.05 2.64 6.23
C ASN A 164 7.64 1.32 6.73
N GLY A 165 7.79 0.35 5.83
CA GLY A 165 8.31 -0.99 6.12
C GLY A 165 9.71 -1.00 6.73
N LYS A 166 10.55 0.02 6.48
CA LYS A 166 11.87 0.18 7.13
C LYS A 166 11.78 0.46 8.62
N ASN A 167 10.64 0.99 9.08
CA ASN A 167 10.40 1.33 10.47
C ASN A 167 9.70 0.20 11.24
N VAL A 168 9.54 -0.99 10.64
CA VAL A 168 8.92 -2.15 11.28
C VAL A 168 10.00 -3.01 11.95
N GLU A 169 9.97 -3.07 13.27
CA GLU A 169 10.90 -3.87 14.08
C GLU A 169 10.42 -5.32 14.21
N TYR A 170 9.13 -5.50 14.50
CA TYR A 170 8.45 -6.80 14.52
C TYR A 170 6.99 -6.64 14.09
N ALA A 171 6.41 -7.73 13.59
CA ALA A 171 5.04 -7.75 13.11
C ALA A 171 4.13 -8.38 14.17
N ARG A 172 2.94 -7.81 14.34
CA ARG A 172 1.80 -8.37 15.07
C ARG A 172 0.52 -7.70 14.56
N ASP A 173 -0.63 -8.33 14.76
CA ASP A 173 -1.90 -7.64 14.54
C ASP A 173 -1.92 -6.36 15.40
N THR A 174 -2.09 -5.22 14.74
CA THR A 174 -1.96 -3.91 15.40
C THR A 174 -3.15 -3.04 15.05
N ASP A 175 -3.95 -2.71 16.07
CA ASP A 175 -5.04 -1.76 15.93
C ASP A 175 -4.52 -0.33 16.06
N LEU A 176 -4.77 0.49 15.03
CA LEU A 176 -4.46 1.92 15.01
C LEU A 176 -5.73 2.79 15.18
N TYR A 177 -6.78 2.22 15.79
CA TYR A 177 -8.02 2.93 16.01
C TYR A 177 -7.78 4.17 16.86
N ILE A 178 -8.32 5.28 16.39
CA ILE A 178 -8.14 6.59 17.00
C ILE A 178 -9.47 7.32 17.04
N THR A 179 -9.77 7.88 18.19
CA THR A 179 -10.97 8.69 18.40
C THR A 179 -10.62 10.03 19.03
N THR A 180 -11.43 11.05 18.71
CA THR A 180 -11.37 12.36 19.35
C THR A 180 -12.52 12.50 20.34
N GLY A 181 -12.30 13.20 21.45
CA GLY A 181 -13.31 13.30 22.51
C GLY A 181 -12.76 13.86 23.82
N GLU A 182 -13.39 13.49 24.93
CA GLU A 182 -12.98 13.84 26.28
C GLU A 182 -12.48 12.57 27.00
N TYR A 183 -11.17 12.35 26.97
CA TYR A 183 -10.51 11.17 27.55
C TYR A 183 -9.58 11.54 28.72
N ILE A 184 -9.08 12.77 28.73
CA ILE A 184 -8.18 13.32 29.73
C ILE A 184 -9.00 14.21 30.69
N PRO A 185 -8.79 14.11 32.02
CA PRO A 185 -9.53 14.91 32.98
C PRO A 185 -9.42 16.41 32.71
N LYS A 186 -10.57 17.11 32.78
CA LYS A 186 -10.66 18.55 32.51
C LYS A 186 -9.65 19.39 33.30
N SER A 187 -9.40 19.05 34.56
CA SER A 187 -8.43 19.77 35.41
C SER A 187 -6.99 19.72 34.88
N VAL A 188 -6.63 18.67 34.14
CA VAL A 188 -5.31 18.51 33.54
C VAL A 188 -5.22 19.33 32.26
N ILE A 189 -6.27 19.29 31.44
CA ILE A 189 -6.34 20.07 30.19
C ILE A 189 -6.40 21.57 30.46
N ASP A 190 -7.21 22.01 31.43
CA ASP A 190 -7.35 23.43 31.81
C ASP A 190 -6.03 24.00 32.41
N ALA A 191 -5.06 23.14 32.78
CA ALA A 191 -3.76 23.56 33.30
C ALA A 191 -2.70 23.79 32.22
N VAL A 192 -2.96 23.41 30.97
CA VAL A 192 -2.04 23.65 29.85
C VAL A 192 -2.33 25.01 29.23
N ASP A 193 -1.28 25.80 29.00
CA ASP A 193 -1.40 27.07 28.28
C ASP A 193 -1.65 26.81 26.79
N GLY A 194 -2.53 27.60 26.17
CA GLY A 194 -2.98 27.40 24.79
C GLY A 194 -4.51 27.38 24.63
N ALA A 195 -4.99 27.91 23.50
CA ALA A 195 -6.42 28.23 23.35
C ALA A 195 -7.28 27.08 22.77
N LYS A 196 -6.67 26.03 22.19
CA LYS A 196 -7.39 24.91 21.58
C LYS A 196 -6.67 23.59 21.81
N THR A 197 -7.36 22.67 22.48
CA THR A 197 -6.87 21.33 22.76
C THR A 197 -7.77 20.29 22.10
N THR A 198 -7.19 19.41 21.30
CA THR A 198 -7.86 18.20 20.80
C THR A 198 -7.31 17.01 21.57
N GLN A 199 -8.18 16.16 22.12
CA GLN A 199 -7.73 14.94 22.81
C GLN A 199 -7.89 13.75 21.87
N LEU A 200 -6.91 12.87 21.88
CA LEU A 200 -6.84 11.67 21.08
C LEU A 200 -6.80 10.47 22.01
N HIS A 201 -7.58 9.45 21.71
CA HIS A 201 -7.53 8.16 22.39
C HIS A 201 -7.19 7.07 21.37
N LEU A 202 -6.15 6.29 21.68
CA LEU A 202 -5.77 5.12 20.92
C LEU A 202 -6.01 3.89 21.80
N THR A 203 -6.73 2.89 21.28
CA THR A 203 -7.28 1.76 22.06
C THR A 203 -6.33 0.57 22.27
N ASN A 204 -5.15 0.56 21.64
CA ASN A 204 -4.30 -0.63 21.59
C ASN A 204 -3.20 -0.65 22.67
N ASP A 205 -3.36 -1.46 23.71
CA ASP A 205 -2.35 -1.58 24.75
C ASP A 205 -1.00 -2.14 24.21
N GLY A 206 0.06 -1.35 24.34
CA GLY A 206 1.45 -1.76 24.12
C GLY A 206 2.13 -1.15 22.89
N ASP A 207 3.43 -1.43 22.77
CA ASP A 207 4.28 -0.99 21.66
C ASP A 207 3.83 -1.60 20.33
N PHE A 208 3.68 -0.79 19.29
CA PHE A 208 3.23 -1.24 17.98
C PHE A 208 4.22 -2.19 17.32
N GLY A 209 5.50 -2.11 17.69
CA GLY A 209 6.58 -2.79 16.98
C GLY A 209 7.00 -2.09 15.69
N PHE A 210 6.52 -0.85 15.49
CA PHE A 210 6.89 0.03 14.41
C PHE A 210 6.63 1.50 14.76
N LYS A 211 7.30 2.42 14.07
CA LYS A 211 6.97 3.85 14.14
C LYS A 211 5.96 4.22 13.05
N ALA A 212 4.81 4.72 13.46
CA ALA A 212 3.74 5.19 12.60
C ALA A 212 3.62 6.72 12.64
N THR A 213 3.41 7.37 11.50
CA THR A 213 3.16 8.82 11.44
C THR A 213 1.67 9.09 11.30
N LEU A 214 1.06 9.76 12.26
CA LEU A 214 -0.31 10.27 12.16
C LEU A 214 -0.30 11.67 11.58
N SER A 215 -1.15 11.93 10.59
CA SER A 215 -1.47 13.27 10.11
C SER A 215 -2.86 13.69 10.57
N LEU A 216 -2.94 14.82 11.26
CA LEU A 216 -4.20 15.38 11.79
C LEU A 216 -4.57 16.68 11.08
N SER A 217 -5.87 16.94 10.97
CA SER A 217 -6.39 18.26 10.59
C SER A 217 -6.55 19.11 11.84
N VAL A 218 -6.03 20.34 11.82
CA VAL A 218 -6.08 21.28 12.94
C VAL A 218 -6.59 22.66 12.51
N ASP A 219 -7.34 22.72 11.42
CA ASP A 219 -7.84 23.94 10.77
C ASP A 219 -6.77 24.85 10.17
N ARG A 220 -7.07 25.43 9.01
CA ARG A 220 -6.14 26.33 8.29
C ARG A 220 -5.84 27.63 9.02
N GLU A 221 -6.71 28.05 9.93
CA GLU A 221 -6.53 29.24 10.76
C GLU A 221 -5.32 29.11 11.71
N ASN A 222 -4.89 27.88 11.99
CA ASN A 222 -3.74 27.60 12.84
C ASN A 222 -2.42 27.48 12.05
N ASN A 223 -2.40 27.76 10.75
CA ASN A 223 -1.16 27.75 9.96
C ASN A 223 -0.09 28.70 10.55
N GLY A 224 1.15 28.21 10.61
CA GLY A 224 2.27 28.95 11.18
C GLY A 224 2.39 28.87 12.71
N LYS A 225 1.39 28.28 13.39
CA LYS A 225 1.46 27.92 14.80
C LYS A 225 2.08 26.54 15.00
N TYR A 226 2.45 26.22 16.22
CA TYR A 226 2.90 24.89 16.61
C TYR A 226 1.75 24.09 17.21
N ALA A 227 1.65 22.84 16.77
CA ALA A 227 0.90 21.82 17.48
C ALA A 227 1.86 21.10 18.42
N ASN A 228 1.53 21.05 19.71
CA ASN A 228 2.32 20.45 20.77
C ASN A 228 1.59 19.20 21.27
N LEU A 229 2.21 18.04 21.10
CA LEU A 229 1.67 16.75 21.49
C LEU A 229 2.17 16.36 22.87
N TYR A 230 1.24 15.99 23.74
CA TYR A 230 1.48 15.47 25.07
C TYR A 230 0.83 14.10 25.19
N SER A 231 1.48 13.15 25.87
CA SER A 231 0.82 11.94 26.34
C SER A 231 0.32 12.15 27.76
N TYR A 232 -0.86 11.61 28.08
CA TYR A 232 -1.40 11.63 29.43
C TYR A 232 -0.94 10.41 30.22
N ASN A 233 -0.32 10.67 31.38
CA ASN A 233 0.03 9.63 32.33
C ASN A 233 -1.08 9.52 33.39
N SER A 234 -1.88 8.46 33.31
CA SER A 234 -3.01 8.23 34.23
C SER A 234 -2.59 7.95 35.67
N THR A 235 -1.33 7.55 35.90
CA THR A 235 -0.78 7.27 37.23
C THR A 235 -0.37 8.56 37.95
N THR A 236 0.42 9.41 37.29
CA THR A 236 0.85 10.70 37.87
C THR A 236 -0.22 11.78 37.73
N LYS A 237 -1.18 11.58 36.80
CA LYS A 237 -2.21 12.55 36.40
C LYS A 237 -1.62 13.81 35.77
N GLU A 238 -0.52 13.66 35.06
CA GLU A 238 0.21 14.74 34.40
C GLU A 238 0.30 14.51 32.89
N LEU A 239 0.57 15.59 32.16
CA LEU A 239 0.87 15.55 30.73
C LEU A 239 2.39 15.56 30.54
N GLU A 240 2.88 14.61 29.77
CA GLU A 240 4.27 14.47 29.40
C GLU A 240 4.45 14.96 27.96
N PHE A 241 5.31 15.96 27.75
CA PHE A 241 5.59 16.46 26.40
C PHE A 241 6.22 15.35 25.54
N ARG A 242 5.76 15.23 24.29
CA ARG A 242 6.26 14.24 23.34
C ARG A 242 6.94 14.86 22.14
N ALA A 243 6.28 15.84 21.52
CA ALA A 243 6.78 16.45 20.29
C ALA A 243 6.04 17.74 19.99
N ALA A 244 6.65 18.56 19.13
CA ALA A 244 6.00 19.70 18.51
C ALA A 244 6.16 19.62 16.99
N SER A 245 5.16 20.13 16.26
CA SER A 245 5.17 20.17 14.80
C SER A 245 4.51 21.46 14.32
N LEU A 246 5.14 22.12 13.34
CA LEU A 246 4.58 23.31 12.71
C LEU A 246 3.30 22.93 11.95
N VAL A 247 2.27 23.76 12.04
CA VAL A 247 1.03 23.58 11.31
C VAL A 247 1.18 24.16 9.91
N GLU A 248 1.03 23.30 8.91
CA GLU A 248 1.11 23.64 7.49
C GLU A 248 -0.15 23.18 6.75
N SER A 249 -0.72 24.07 5.93
CA SER A 249 -1.94 23.76 5.15
C SER A 249 -3.12 23.22 5.98
N GLY A 250 -3.21 23.61 7.25
CA GLY A 250 -4.23 23.21 8.22
C GLY A 250 -3.99 21.82 8.81
N ARG A 251 -2.76 21.29 8.70
CA ARG A 251 -2.41 19.95 9.17
C ARG A 251 -1.12 19.95 9.97
N THR A 252 -0.98 18.90 10.77
CA THR A 252 0.23 18.61 11.55
C THR A 252 0.48 17.11 11.54
N THR A 253 1.70 16.68 11.86
CA THR A 253 2.11 15.27 11.83
C THR A 253 2.95 14.90 13.05
N PHE A 254 2.70 13.72 13.61
CA PHE A 254 3.46 13.18 14.73
C PHE A 254 3.75 11.70 14.56
N ASN A 255 4.87 11.25 15.12
CA ASN A 255 5.22 9.84 15.17
C ASN A 255 4.72 9.21 16.47
N PHE A 256 4.21 7.98 16.36
CA PHE A 256 3.72 7.16 17.45
C PHE A 256 4.35 5.78 17.35
N ASP A 257 4.73 5.23 18.49
CA ASP A 257 5.22 3.87 18.67
C ASP A 257 4.37 3.07 19.68
N HIS A 258 3.42 3.71 20.37
CA HIS A 258 2.48 3.05 21.26
C HIS A 258 1.16 3.83 21.38
N ALA A 259 0.10 3.14 21.83
CA ALA A 259 -1.15 3.79 22.14
C ALA A 259 -1.13 4.41 23.54
N ALA A 260 -1.79 5.55 23.65
CA ALA A 260 -2.08 6.22 24.91
C ALA A 260 -3.22 7.23 24.67
N ASP A 261 -3.60 7.93 25.72
CA ASP A 261 -4.34 9.18 25.61
C ASP A 261 -3.36 10.33 25.34
N TYR A 262 -3.69 11.19 24.39
CA TYR A 262 -2.88 12.33 24.02
C TYR A 262 -3.67 13.63 24.04
N ALA A 263 -3.01 14.73 24.39
CA ALA A 263 -3.50 16.09 24.20
C ALA A 263 -2.67 16.78 23.12
N LEU A 264 -3.36 17.34 22.13
CA LEU A 264 -2.78 18.17 21.08
C LEU A 264 -3.14 19.62 21.34
N VAL A 265 -2.15 20.44 21.66
CA VAL A 265 -2.32 21.85 22.05
C VAL A 265 -1.75 22.75 20.97
N ILE A 266 -2.56 23.68 20.45
CA ILE A 266 -2.11 24.66 19.47
C ILE A 266 -1.64 25.93 20.17
N ASP A 267 -0.40 26.34 19.89
CA ASP A 267 0.23 27.53 20.45
C ASP A 267 1.10 28.26 19.40
N GLU A 268 1.33 29.56 19.58
CA GLU A 268 2.29 30.33 18.77
C GLU A 268 3.74 29.82 18.94
N LYS A 269 4.03 29.11 20.03
CA LYS A 269 5.37 28.59 20.35
C LYS A 269 5.42 27.07 20.40
N SER A 270 6.55 26.52 20.01
CA SER A 270 6.89 25.15 20.37
C SER A 270 7.12 25.06 21.88
N HIS A 271 6.56 24.03 22.50
CA HIS A 271 6.80 23.67 23.90
C HIS A 271 7.94 22.68 24.06
N ALA A 272 8.70 22.40 22.99
CA ALA A 272 9.90 21.59 23.07
C ALA A 272 10.97 22.32 23.89
N ASP A 273 11.60 21.59 24.82
CA ASP A 273 12.80 22.10 25.45
C ASP A 273 13.94 22.13 24.42
N LEU A 274 14.72 23.22 24.41
CA LEU A 274 15.83 23.42 23.47
C LEU A 274 16.90 22.31 23.54
N SER A 275 16.91 21.51 24.61
CA SER A 275 17.77 20.34 24.77
C SER A 275 17.36 19.12 23.94
N ASP A 276 16.09 19.04 23.53
CA ASP A 276 15.53 17.88 22.81
C ASP A 276 15.68 18.00 21.28
N LEU A 277 15.91 19.22 20.78
CA LEU A 277 16.18 19.50 19.36
C LEU A 277 17.52 18.94 18.85
N ALA A 278 18.39 18.49 19.76
CA ALA A 278 19.69 17.90 19.41
C ALA A 278 19.63 16.38 19.12
N ALA A 279 18.50 15.71 19.38
CA ALA A 279 18.37 14.26 19.29
C ALA A 279 17.57 13.74 18.08
N GLY A 280 16.94 14.62 17.29
CA GLY A 280 16.23 14.24 16.07
C GLY A 280 17.10 14.47 14.84
N GLU A 281 17.54 13.40 14.16
CA GLU A 281 18.16 13.51 12.84
C GLU A 281 17.24 14.32 11.90
N GLY A 282 17.76 15.43 11.37
CA GLY A 282 17.19 16.06 10.17
C GLY A 282 16.63 17.49 10.27
N VAL A 283 16.83 18.24 11.36
CA VAL A 283 16.48 19.68 11.33
C VAL A 283 17.69 20.50 10.86
N SER A 284 17.56 21.10 9.68
CA SER A 284 18.47 22.13 9.19
C SER A 284 18.51 23.29 10.18
N VAL A 285 19.70 23.58 10.71
CA VAL A 285 20.00 24.60 11.74
C VAL A 285 19.73 26.05 11.29
N ASN A 286 19.22 26.27 10.06
CA ASN A 286 19.09 27.60 9.47
C ASN A 286 17.73 28.30 9.67
N GLU A 287 16.79 27.74 10.43
CA GLU A 287 15.46 28.37 10.64
C GLU A 287 15.19 28.79 12.09
N ILE A 288 16.20 28.79 12.95
CA ILE A 288 16.09 29.29 14.32
C ILE A 288 16.84 30.61 14.39
N MET A 289 16.13 31.69 14.10
CA MET A 289 16.31 33.08 14.56
C MET A 289 15.64 34.02 13.54
N LEU A 290 14.31 34.11 13.60
CA LEU A 290 13.53 35.32 13.31
C LEU A 290 12.09 35.13 13.82
#